data_AF-A0A927YBW2-F1
#
_entry.id   AF-A0A927YBW2-F1
#
_cell.length_a   1.000
_cell.length_b   1.000
_cell.length_c   1.000
_cell.angle_alpha   90.00
_cell.angle_beta   90.00
_cell.angle_gamma   90.00
#
_symmetry.space_group_name_H-M   'P 1'
#
loop_
_entity.id
_entity.type
_entity.pdbx_description
1 polymer ?
#
loop_
_entity_poly.entity_id
_entity_poly.type
_entity_poly.pdbx_seq_one_letter_code
_entity_poly.pdbx_strand_id
1 'polypeptide(L)'
;MVRNYLKAFRWSELKKMWKEQNQISWLIVYMGMIPIYSRLGMGFANVSLDKTESLIIYLALVLPVILILISAAIHPIRLSKNMYLCPMTIQDRKNMVYHGYYFRIGLHMMIAIAGLIGYILLGNNDVLLVLEYLANSFVLSILSPASNSWEKEGTNRDNKRADWNNWQIIFLIPATLICHCVLAGTILDGKDLLAVKIGGFLALLLIELPLALSYRKVITCELEAALYFEGSSKKEKT
;
A
#
# COMPACT_ATOMS: atom_id res chain seq x y z
N MET A 1 -20.93 5.11 0.81
CA MET A 1 -19.56 4.55 0.72
C MET A 1 -18.73 4.86 1.95
N VAL A 2 -18.49 6.14 2.26
CA VAL A 2 -17.71 6.62 3.43
C VAL A 2 -18.11 5.96 4.76
N ARG A 3 -19.41 5.92 5.09
CA ARG A 3 -19.90 5.29 6.33
C ARG A 3 -19.54 3.80 6.44
N ASN A 4 -19.61 3.05 5.35
CA ASN A 4 -19.29 1.63 5.35
C ASN A 4 -17.78 1.40 5.43
N TYR A 5 -17.00 2.29 4.79
CA TYR A 5 -15.54 2.32 4.90
C TYR A 5 -15.09 2.56 6.35
N LEU A 6 -15.60 3.62 6.99
CA LEU A 6 -15.26 3.91 8.39
C LEU A 6 -15.73 2.82 9.36
N LYS A 7 -16.85 2.15 9.08
CA LYS A 7 -17.32 1.01 9.88
C LYS A 7 -16.40 -0.20 9.83
N ALA A 8 -15.49 -0.30 8.86
CA ALA A 8 -14.51 -1.38 8.80
C ALA A 8 -13.36 -1.16 9.79
N PHE A 9 -13.10 0.07 10.25
CA PHE A 9 -12.13 0.40 11.32
C PHE A 9 -12.66 0.03 12.72
N ARG A 10 -13.12 -1.21 12.90
CA ARG A 10 -13.52 -1.75 14.20
C ARG A 10 -12.35 -2.48 14.84
N TRP A 11 -12.28 -2.40 16.17
CA TRP A 11 -11.27 -3.13 16.96
C TRP A 11 -11.26 -4.63 16.69
N SER A 12 -12.43 -5.22 16.39
CA SER A 12 -12.55 -6.63 16.00
C SER A 12 -11.80 -6.96 14.71
N GLU A 13 -11.90 -6.09 13.69
CA GLU A 13 -11.23 -6.28 12.41
C GLU A 13 -9.72 -6.05 12.56
N LEU A 14 -9.31 -5.01 13.31
CA LEU A 14 -7.89 -4.78 13.64
C LEU A 14 -7.26 -5.99 14.35
N LYS A 15 -7.97 -6.57 15.32
CA LYS A 15 -7.50 -7.77 16.05
C LYS A 15 -7.43 -8.99 15.13
N LYS A 16 -8.34 -9.11 14.16
CA LYS A 16 -8.33 -10.18 13.16
C LYS A 16 -7.14 -10.04 12.22
N MET A 17 -6.85 -8.84 11.73
CA MET A 17 -5.63 -8.57 10.97
C MET A 17 -4.39 -9.04 11.73
N TRP A 18 -4.32 -8.70 13.04
CA TRP A 18 -3.18 -9.00 13.92
C TRP A 18 -2.89 -10.49 14.08
N LYS A 19 -3.90 -11.34 13.85
CA LYS A 19 -3.75 -12.80 13.92
C LYS A 19 -3.55 -13.48 12.57
N GLU A 20 -4.07 -12.92 11.48
CA GLU A 20 -4.29 -13.67 10.24
C GLU A 20 -3.57 -13.10 9.00
N GLN A 21 -2.98 -11.89 9.06
CA GLN A 21 -2.59 -11.15 7.86
C GLN A 21 -1.09 -10.78 7.80
N ASN A 22 -0.43 -11.19 6.70
CA ASN A 22 0.97 -10.85 6.37
C ASN A 22 1.25 -9.34 6.27
N GLN A 23 0.22 -8.50 6.15
CA GLN A 23 0.39 -7.05 6.03
C GLN A 23 0.81 -6.36 7.33
N ILE A 24 0.53 -6.96 8.48
CA ILE A 24 1.06 -6.47 9.75
C ILE A 24 2.55 -6.76 9.86
N SER A 25 3.03 -7.88 9.28
CA SER A 25 4.47 -8.13 9.15
C SER A 25 5.15 -7.03 8.34
N TRP A 26 4.53 -6.56 7.24
CA TRP A 26 5.06 -5.44 6.46
C TRP A 26 5.05 -4.11 7.22
N LEU A 27 4.01 -3.83 8.01
CA LEU A 27 3.96 -2.65 8.88
C LEU A 27 5.06 -2.70 9.95
N ILE A 28 5.27 -3.87 10.58
CA ILE A 28 6.33 -4.08 11.58
C ILE A 28 7.72 -3.92 10.93
N VAL A 29 7.92 -4.48 9.73
CA VAL A 29 9.16 -4.29 8.97
C VAL A 29 9.36 -2.81 8.65
N TYR A 30 8.35 -2.12 8.10
CA TYR A 30 8.45 -0.69 7.80
C TYR A 30 8.85 0.14 9.03
N MET A 31 8.15 -0.04 10.15
CA MET A 31 8.42 0.65 11.41
C MET A 31 9.79 0.30 12.01
N GLY A 32 10.24 -0.95 11.83
CA GLY A 32 11.54 -1.43 12.32
C GLY A 32 12.71 -1.00 11.44
N MET A 33 12.49 -0.80 10.13
CA MET A 33 13.54 -0.38 9.20
C MET A 33 13.89 1.09 9.35
N ILE A 34 12.91 1.96 9.66
CA ILE A 34 13.13 3.40 9.92
C ILE A 34 14.30 3.66 10.92
N PRO A 35 14.31 3.07 12.13
CA PRO A 35 15.40 3.26 13.09
C PRO A 35 16.68 2.48 12.77
N ILE A 36 16.62 1.44 11.93
CA ILE A 36 17.82 0.69 11.48
C ILE A 36 18.57 1.49 10.42
N TYR A 37 17.85 2.05 9.45
CA TYR A 37 18.44 2.94 8.44
C TYR A 37 19.08 4.15 9.10
N SER A 38 18.43 4.74 10.12
CA SER A 38 19.02 5.85 10.88
C SER A 38 20.28 5.46 11.69
N ARG A 39 20.54 4.17 11.94
CA ARG A 39 21.71 3.66 12.69
C ARG A 39 22.85 3.12 11.83
N LEU A 40 22.59 2.68 10.59
CA LEU A 40 23.59 2.03 9.72
C LEU A 40 24.55 3.00 9.00
N GLY A 41 24.59 4.28 9.38
CA GLY A 41 25.64 5.20 8.93
C GLY A 41 25.62 5.58 7.44
N MET A 42 24.57 5.23 6.69
CA MET A 42 24.34 5.71 5.30
C MET A 42 23.86 7.17 5.26
N GLY A 43 24.48 8.04 6.07
CA GLY A 43 24.19 9.47 6.12
C GLY A 43 23.15 9.87 7.17
N PHE A 44 23.22 9.35 8.40
CA PHE A 44 22.27 9.68 9.48
C PHE A 44 23.01 9.96 10.78
N ALA A 45 23.11 11.23 11.16
CA ALA A 45 23.67 11.62 12.45
C ALA A 45 22.52 12.08 13.36
N ASN A 46 22.13 11.25 14.32
CA ASN A 46 21.26 11.61 15.44
C ASN A 46 19.90 12.22 15.04
N VAL A 47 18.97 11.39 14.56
CA VAL A 47 17.54 11.79 14.56
C VAL A 47 17.10 11.93 16.02
N SER A 48 17.27 13.12 16.60
CA SER A 48 16.73 13.45 17.90
C SER A 48 15.24 13.75 17.71
N LEU A 49 14.38 12.76 17.95
CA LEU A 49 12.92 12.98 18.03
C LEU A 49 12.54 13.95 19.17
N ASP A 50 13.51 14.34 20.02
CA ASP A 50 13.36 15.40 21.02
C ASP A 50 13.13 16.80 20.41
N LYS A 51 13.50 17.02 19.15
CA LYS A 51 13.16 18.27 18.45
C LYS A 51 11.74 18.19 17.90
N THR A 52 10.88 19.10 18.34
CA THR A 52 9.47 19.19 17.94
C THR A 52 9.30 19.23 16.42
N GLU A 53 10.17 19.95 15.71
CA GLU A 53 10.13 20.05 14.25
C GLU A 53 10.41 18.70 13.55
N SER A 54 11.46 17.99 13.97
CA SER A 54 11.80 16.66 13.43
C SER A 54 10.69 15.64 13.72
N LEU A 55 10.04 15.73 14.88
CA LEU A 55 8.88 14.89 15.20
C LEU A 55 7.67 15.21 14.31
N ILE A 56 7.38 16.49 14.05
CA ILE A 56 6.27 16.89 13.18
C ILE A 56 6.53 16.41 11.74
N ILE A 57 7.75 16.60 11.21
CA ILE A 57 8.13 16.12 9.87
C ILE A 57 8.01 14.60 9.79
N TYR A 58 8.50 13.89 10.82
CA TYR A 58 8.37 12.44 10.90
C TYR A 58 6.89 12.00 10.83
N LEU A 59 6.03 12.60 11.65
CA LEU A 59 4.60 12.30 11.65
C LEU A 59 3.96 12.65 10.31
N ALA A 60 4.30 13.80 9.74
CA ALA A 60 3.76 14.25 8.45
C ALA A 60 4.06 13.27 7.31
N LEU A 61 5.20 12.57 7.33
CA LEU A 61 5.60 11.68 6.25
C LEU A 61 5.32 10.21 6.53
N VAL A 62 5.51 9.75 7.77
CA VAL A 62 5.41 8.33 8.15
C VAL A 62 3.99 7.93 8.55
N LEU A 63 3.25 8.80 9.27
CA LEU A 63 1.88 8.49 9.69
C LEU A 63 0.94 8.21 8.51
N PRO A 64 0.97 8.98 7.40
CA PRO A 64 0.16 8.65 6.23
C PRO A 64 0.41 7.24 5.70
N VAL A 65 1.67 6.81 5.62
CA VAL A 65 2.03 5.47 5.13
C VAL A 65 1.47 4.38 6.02
N ILE A 66 1.60 4.54 7.33
CA ILE A 66 1.02 3.61 8.32
C ILE A 66 -0.48 3.51 8.12
N LEU A 67 -1.17 4.64 7.97
CA LEU A 67 -2.61 4.68 7.74
C LEU A 67 -3.00 4.01 6.42
N ILE A 68 -2.23 4.21 5.35
CA ILE A 68 -2.43 3.55 4.06
C ILE A 68 -2.30 2.04 4.20
N LEU A 69 -1.24 1.54 4.84
CA LEU A 69 -0.99 0.11 5.03
C LEU A 69 -2.10 -0.55 5.88
N ILE A 70 -2.48 0.08 7.00
CA ILE A 70 -3.59 -0.39 7.84
C ILE A 70 -4.88 -0.40 7.03
N SER A 71 -5.14 0.68 6.31
CA SER A 71 -6.35 0.81 5.52
C SER A 71 -6.43 -0.18 4.37
N ALA A 72 -5.31 -0.48 3.70
CA ALA A 72 -5.23 -1.50 2.66
C ALA A 72 -5.54 -2.90 3.23
N ALA A 73 -5.14 -3.14 4.47
CA ALA A 73 -5.36 -4.41 5.15
C ALA A 73 -6.80 -4.63 5.64
N ILE A 74 -7.45 -3.58 6.14
CA ILE A 74 -8.84 -3.62 6.62
C ILE A 74 -9.85 -3.69 5.47
N HIS A 75 -9.49 -3.15 4.29
CA HIS A 75 -10.41 -3.00 3.16
C HIS A 75 -10.01 -3.93 2.01
N PRO A 76 -10.34 -5.23 2.08
CA PRO A 76 -10.10 -6.15 0.99
C PRO A 76 -10.93 -5.75 -0.24
N ILE A 77 -10.41 -6.07 -1.43
CA ILE A 77 -11.14 -5.86 -2.70
C ILE A 77 -12.44 -6.67 -2.76
N ARG A 78 -12.46 -7.83 -2.10
CA ARG A 78 -13.63 -8.73 -2.09
C ARG A 78 -14.77 -8.18 -1.25
N LEU A 79 -15.98 -8.46 -1.71
CA LEU A 79 -17.19 -8.11 -0.99
C LEU A 79 -17.36 -8.98 0.25
N SER A 80 -18.16 -8.53 1.21
CA SER A 80 -18.53 -9.40 2.32
C SER A 80 -19.41 -10.55 1.82
N LYS A 81 -19.30 -11.73 2.47
CA LYS A 81 -20.05 -12.95 2.07
C LYS A 81 -21.54 -12.68 1.88
N ASN A 82 -22.14 -11.84 2.73
CA ASN A 82 -23.56 -11.47 2.67
C ASN A 82 -23.92 -10.67 1.40
N MET A 83 -23.01 -9.89 0.84
CA MET A 83 -23.26 -9.12 -0.39
C MET A 83 -23.31 -10.01 -1.63
N TYR A 84 -22.70 -11.20 -1.59
CA TYR A 84 -22.82 -12.18 -2.68
C TYR A 84 -24.19 -12.87 -2.69
N LEU A 85 -24.87 -12.94 -1.54
CA LEU A 85 -26.23 -13.49 -1.40
C LEU A 85 -27.32 -12.49 -1.82
N CYS A 86 -26.99 -11.20 -1.92
CA CYS A 86 -27.92 -10.19 -2.40
C CYS A 86 -28.13 -10.36 -3.91
N PRO A 87 -29.38 -10.35 -4.42
CA PRO A 87 -29.67 -10.43 -5.85
C PRO A 87 -29.25 -9.12 -6.54
N MET A 88 -27.96 -8.98 -6.81
CA MET A 88 -27.38 -7.91 -7.61
C MET A 88 -26.99 -8.45 -8.98
N THR A 89 -27.17 -7.66 -10.03
CA THR A 89 -26.63 -8.01 -11.34
C THR A 89 -25.10 -8.03 -11.30
N ILE A 90 -24.47 -8.79 -12.20
CA ILE A 90 -23.00 -8.81 -12.33
C ILE A 90 -22.46 -7.40 -12.60
N GLN A 91 -23.19 -6.59 -13.36
CA GLN A 91 -22.79 -5.23 -13.69
C GLN A 91 -22.82 -4.31 -12.45
N ASP A 92 -23.85 -4.40 -11.62
CA ASP A 92 -23.93 -3.63 -10.37
C ASP A 92 -22.83 -4.04 -9.39
N ARG A 93 -22.55 -5.35 -9.30
CA ARG A 93 -21.47 -5.87 -8.47
C ARG A 93 -20.11 -5.38 -8.95
N LYS A 94 -19.88 -5.37 -10.27
CA LYS A 94 -18.67 -4.81 -10.89
C LYS A 94 -18.50 -3.34 -10.56
N ASN A 95 -19.54 -2.54 -10.74
CA ASN A 95 -19.50 -1.14 -10.39
C ASN A 95 -19.14 -0.96 -8.91
N MET A 96 -19.76 -1.73 -8.01
CA MET A 96 -19.49 -1.62 -6.57
C MET A 96 -18.06 -1.98 -6.19
N VAL A 97 -17.50 -3.07 -6.73
CA VAL A 97 -16.12 -3.50 -6.46
C VAL A 97 -15.11 -2.48 -6.99
N TYR A 98 -15.26 -2.05 -8.24
CA TYR A 98 -14.34 -1.10 -8.87
C TYR A 98 -14.41 0.29 -8.22
N HIS A 99 -15.61 0.81 -7.94
CA HIS A 99 -15.75 2.06 -7.19
C HIS A 99 -15.17 1.92 -5.78
N GLY A 100 -15.35 0.77 -5.12
CA GLY A 100 -14.73 0.43 -3.83
C GLY A 100 -13.22 0.61 -3.86
N TYR A 101 -12.59 0.00 -4.85
CA TYR A 101 -11.16 0.04 -5.06
C TYR A 101 -10.63 1.45 -5.36
N TYR A 102 -11.23 2.17 -6.31
CA TYR A 102 -10.80 3.53 -6.65
C TYR A 102 -11.07 4.54 -5.53
N PHE A 103 -12.18 4.39 -4.81
CA PHE A 103 -12.47 5.21 -3.63
C PHE A 103 -11.38 5.05 -2.56
N ARG A 104 -10.94 3.81 -2.31
CA ARG A 104 -9.84 3.50 -1.38
C ARG A 104 -8.53 4.18 -1.81
N ILE A 105 -8.16 4.05 -3.09
CA ILE A 105 -6.96 4.72 -3.64
C ILE A 105 -7.06 6.23 -3.46
N GLY A 106 -8.20 6.83 -3.81
CA GLY A 106 -8.41 8.27 -3.64
C GLY A 106 -8.25 8.72 -2.18
N LEU A 107 -8.79 7.95 -1.23
CA LEU A 107 -8.62 8.24 0.19
C LEU A 107 -7.17 8.14 0.65
N HIS A 108 -6.46 7.10 0.23
CA HIS A 108 -5.03 6.92 0.53
C HIS A 108 -4.20 8.10 0.03
N MET A 109 -4.45 8.55 -1.20
CA MET A 109 -3.76 9.71 -1.77
C MET A 109 -4.11 11.01 -1.04
N MET A 110 -5.37 11.21 -0.61
CA MET A 110 -5.73 12.37 0.20
C MET A 110 -4.97 12.39 1.54
N ILE A 111 -4.80 11.23 2.18
CA ILE A 111 -4.03 11.10 3.43
C ILE A 111 -2.55 11.44 3.20
N ALA A 112 -1.95 10.93 2.12
CA ALA A 112 -0.58 11.25 1.73
C ALA A 112 -0.39 12.75 1.42
N ILE A 113 -1.30 13.34 0.64
CA ILE A 113 -1.27 14.78 0.32
C ILE A 113 -1.40 15.63 1.59
N ALA A 114 -2.27 15.26 2.53
CA ALA A 114 -2.40 15.97 3.80
C ALA A 114 -1.10 15.98 4.60
N GLY A 115 -0.40 14.83 4.66
CA GLY A 115 0.94 14.74 5.23
C GLY A 115 1.95 15.64 4.53
N LEU A 116 1.94 15.61 3.20
CA LEU A 116 2.83 16.43 2.37
C LEU A 116 2.59 17.94 2.53
N ILE A 117 1.34 18.37 2.65
CA ILE A 117 1.01 19.77 2.95
C ILE A 117 1.65 20.19 4.27
N GLY A 118 1.56 19.34 5.30
CA GLY A 118 2.24 19.58 6.59
C GLY A 118 3.76 19.73 6.43
N TYR A 119 4.39 18.90 5.60
CA TYR A 119 5.82 18.98 5.30
C TYR A 119 6.21 20.29 4.58
N ILE A 120 5.42 20.69 3.58
CA ILE A 120 5.63 21.91 2.78
C ILE A 120 5.46 23.17 3.63
N LEU A 121 4.44 23.21 4.50
CA LEU A 121 4.17 24.35 5.38
C LEU A 121 5.31 24.63 6.38
N LEU A 122 6.18 23.66 6.63
CA LEU A 122 7.40 23.83 7.44
C LEU A 122 8.57 24.44 6.65
N GLY A 123 8.34 24.90 5.41
CA GLY A 123 9.35 25.56 4.58
C GLY A 123 10.14 24.62 3.67
N ASN A 124 9.82 23.33 3.66
CA ASN A 124 10.48 22.35 2.81
C ASN A 124 9.83 22.27 1.42
N ASN A 125 10.54 22.70 0.38
CA ASN A 125 9.97 22.84 -0.97
C ASN A 125 10.72 22.03 -2.04
N ASP A 126 11.28 20.88 -1.67
CA ASP A 126 11.98 20.03 -2.62
C ASP A 126 10.98 19.26 -3.50
N VAL A 127 10.92 19.66 -4.77
CA VAL A 127 10.01 19.09 -5.76
C VAL A 127 10.31 17.60 -6.02
N LEU A 128 11.58 17.19 -6.02
CA LEU A 128 11.95 15.81 -6.30
C LEU A 128 11.49 14.89 -5.16
N LEU A 129 11.71 15.31 -3.91
CA LEU A 129 11.23 14.60 -2.72
C LEU A 129 9.70 14.51 -2.69
N VAL A 130 9.02 15.60 -3.03
CA VAL A 130 7.55 15.65 -3.14
C VAL A 130 7.04 14.63 -4.17
N LEU A 131 7.66 14.58 -5.35
CA LEU A 131 7.27 13.65 -6.41
C LEU A 131 7.53 12.20 -6.02
N GLU A 132 8.70 11.91 -5.43
CA GLU A 132 9.03 10.57 -4.94
C GLU A 132 8.07 10.12 -3.84
N TYR A 133 7.72 10.99 -2.89
CA TYR A 133 6.76 10.68 -1.82
C TYR A 133 5.38 10.32 -2.39
N LEU A 134 4.87 11.15 -3.30
CA LEU A 134 3.55 10.94 -3.90
C LEU A 134 3.50 9.68 -4.76
N ALA A 135 4.55 9.41 -5.54
CA ALA A 135 4.64 8.22 -6.37
C ALA A 135 4.71 6.94 -5.51
N ASN A 136 5.54 6.92 -4.47
CA ASN A 136 5.62 5.81 -3.52
C ASN A 136 4.28 5.59 -2.82
N SER A 137 3.64 6.67 -2.34
CA SER A 137 2.32 6.62 -1.71
C SER A 137 1.25 6.07 -2.66
N PHE A 138 1.32 6.44 -3.94
CA PHE A 138 0.42 5.92 -4.97
C PHE A 138 0.62 4.42 -5.21
N VAL A 139 1.87 3.96 -5.28
CA VAL A 139 2.19 2.53 -5.39
C VAL A 139 1.64 1.75 -4.17
N LEU A 140 1.79 2.28 -2.96
CA LEU A 140 1.18 1.67 -1.77
C LEU A 140 -0.36 1.68 -1.80
N SER A 141 -0.97 2.69 -2.41
CA SER A 141 -2.42 2.83 -2.51
C SER A 141 -3.05 1.81 -3.47
N ILE A 142 -2.37 1.50 -4.58
CA ILE A 142 -2.82 0.50 -5.55
C ILE A 142 -2.69 -0.92 -5.02
N LEU A 143 -1.76 -1.15 -4.09
CA LEU A 143 -1.55 -2.45 -3.47
C LEU A 143 -2.80 -2.87 -2.72
N SER A 144 -3.27 -4.07 -3.03
CA SER A 144 -4.28 -4.75 -2.23
C SER A 144 -3.65 -5.97 -1.61
N PRO A 145 -4.02 -6.35 -0.37
CA PRO A 145 -3.82 -7.73 0.03
C PRO A 145 -4.51 -8.58 -1.03
N ALA A 146 -3.71 -9.32 -1.82
CA ALA A 146 -4.24 -10.45 -2.54
C ALA A 146 -4.85 -11.33 -1.46
N SER A 147 -6.17 -11.53 -1.51
CA SER A 147 -6.79 -12.43 -0.55
C SER A 147 -6.07 -13.77 -0.66
N ASN A 148 -5.75 -14.40 0.46
CA ASN A 148 -5.14 -15.74 0.52
C ASN A 148 -6.03 -16.84 -0.11
N SER A 149 -7.03 -16.47 -0.92
CA SER A 149 -7.97 -17.31 -1.65
C SER A 149 -7.41 -17.89 -2.95
N TRP A 150 -6.13 -17.71 -3.27
CA TRP A 150 -5.45 -18.67 -4.15
C TRP A 150 -5.14 -19.94 -3.36
N GLU A 151 -6.13 -20.44 -2.62
CA GLU A 151 -6.10 -21.81 -2.14
C GLU A 151 -6.12 -22.68 -3.40
N LYS A 152 -5.20 -23.64 -3.43
CA LYS A 152 -4.67 -24.35 -4.59
C LYS A 152 -5.70 -25.28 -5.27
N GLU A 153 -6.84 -24.77 -5.71
CA GLU A 153 -7.87 -25.55 -6.39
C GLU A 153 -7.83 -25.41 -7.93
N GLY A 154 -6.75 -24.84 -8.47
CA GLY A 154 -6.58 -24.59 -9.90
C GLY A 154 -5.60 -25.55 -10.61
N THR A 155 -5.68 -25.57 -11.94
CA THR A 155 -4.77 -26.33 -12.79
C THR A 155 -3.31 -25.84 -12.65
N ASN A 156 -2.34 -26.61 -13.14
CA ASN A 156 -0.90 -26.28 -13.03
C ASN A 156 -0.53 -24.89 -13.60
N ARG A 157 -1.31 -24.32 -14.53
CA ARG A 157 -1.15 -22.94 -15.05
C ARG A 157 -1.70 -21.87 -14.10
N ASP A 158 -2.79 -22.17 -13.40
CA ASP A 158 -3.41 -21.25 -12.43
C ASP A 158 -2.50 -21.08 -11.22
N ASN A 159 -1.84 -22.17 -10.79
CA ASN A 159 -0.84 -22.14 -9.72
C ASN A 159 0.40 -21.31 -10.10
N LYS A 160 0.94 -21.48 -11.32
CA LYS A 160 2.10 -20.70 -11.79
C LYS A 160 1.80 -19.19 -11.90
N ARG A 161 0.55 -18.83 -12.22
CA ARG A 161 0.09 -17.44 -12.29
C ARG A 161 -0.13 -16.85 -10.89
N ALA A 162 -0.68 -17.62 -9.96
CA ALA A 162 -0.80 -17.23 -8.56
C ALA A 162 0.57 -17.03 -7.90
N ASP A 163 1.53 -17.93 -8.16
CA ASP A 163 2.91 -17.81 -7.69
C ASP A 163 3.58 -16.54 -8.25
N TRP A 164 3.46 -16.28 -9.55
CA TRP A 164 4.00 -15.07 -10.18
C TRP A 164 3.40 -13.77 -9.61
N ASN A 165 2.10 -13.75 -9.35
CA ASN A 165 1.42 -12.62 -8.74
C ASN A 165 1.86 -12.39 -7.29
N ASN A 166 2.10 -13.47 -6.53
CA ASN A 166 2.64 -13.41 -5.17
C ASN A 166 4.08 -12.86 -5.17
N TRP A 167 4.91 -13.26 -6.13
CA TRP A 167 6.27 -12.72 -6.28
C TRP A 167 6.28 -11.21 -6.51
N GLN A 168 5.36 -10.69 -7.33
CA GLN A 168 5.26 -9.24 -7.55
C GLN A 168 4.92 -8.48 -6.27
N ILE A 169 4.05 -9.01 -5.42
CA ILE A 169 3.72 -8.42 -4.11
C ILE A 169 4.93 -8.49 -3.16
N ILE A 170 5.63 -9.62 -3.13
CA ILE A 170 6.81 -9.86 -2.30
C ILE A 170 7.97 -8.92 -2.66
N PHE A 171 8.10 -8.46 -3.91
CA PHE A 171 9.15 -7.52 -4.29
C PHE A 171 8.71 -6.06 -4.29
N LEU A 172 7.48 -5.77 -4.75
CA LEU A 172 6.97 -4.40 -4.85
C LEU A 172 6.80 -3.76 -3.47
N ILE A 173 6.21 -4.48 -2.51
CA ILE A 173 6.00 -3.93 -1.16
C ILE A 173 7.35 -3.57 -0.49
N PRO A 174 8.35 -4.47 -0.39
CA PRO A 174 9.64 -4.11 0.18
C PRO A 174 10.36 -2.99 -0.56
N ALA A 175 10.36 -3.01 -1.90
CA ALA A 175 11.02 -1.96 -2.68
C ALA A 175 10.45 -0.58 -2.34
N THR A 176 9.12 -0.45 -2.38
CA THR A 176 8.41 0.79 -2.04
C THR A 176 8.61 1.20 -0.59
N LEU A 177 8.60 0.26 0.36
CA LEU A 177 8.86 0.57 1.77
C LEU A 177 10.30 1.01 2.03
N ILE A 178 11.29 0.39 1.36
CA ILE A 178 12.69 0.78 1.46
C ILE A 178 12.90 2.19 0.89
N CYS A 179 12.37 2.47 -0.31
CA CYS A 179 12.44 3.81 -0.89
C CYS A 179 11.79 4.85 0.02
N HIS A 180 10.64 4.52 0.62
CA HIS A 180 9.96 5.40 1.55
C HIS A 180 10.75 5.62 2.87
N CYS A 181 11.46 4.61 3.36
CA CYS A 181 12.36 4.72 4.52
C CYS A 181 13.59 5.57 4.22
N VAL A 182 14.23 5.37 3.07
CA VAL A 182 15.38 6.16 2.62
C VAL A 182 14.97 7.63 2.47
N LEU A 183 13.83 7.88 1.82
CA LEU A 183 13.26 9.21 1.65
C LEU A 183 13.00 9.90 3.00
N ALA A 184 12.24 9.25 3.89
CA ALA A 184 11.96 9.79 5.23
C ALA A 184 13.25 10.06 6.01
N GLY A 185 14.23 9.16 5.92
CA GLY A 185 15.55 9.36 6.51
C GLY A 185 16.23 10.63 6.00
N THR A 186 16.34 10.80 4.67
CA THR A 186 17.05 11.96 4.08
C THR A 186 16.45 13.28 4.52
N ILE A 187 15.12 13.32 4.64
CA ILE A 187 14.39 14.50 5.09
C ILE A 187 14.70 14.81 6.56
N LEU A 188 14.81 13.79 7.41
CA LEU A 188 15.04 13.95 8.85
C LEU A 188 16.49 14.30 9.20
N ASP A 189 17.48 13.89 8.40
CA ASP A 189 18.89 14.24 8.61
C ASP A 189 19.20 15.69 8.21
N GLY A 190 18.31 16.34 7.44
CA GLY A 190 18.47 17.73 7.00
C GLY A 190 19.64 17.96 6.05
N LYS A 191 20.33 16.90 5.60
CA LYS A 191 21.41 16.98 4.61
C LYS A 191 20.86 16.82 3.20
N ASP A 192 21.20 17.77 2.34
CA ASP A 192 20.87 17.70 0.92
C ASP A 192 21.83 16.75 0.17
N LEU A 193 21.55 15.46 0.26
CA LEU A 193 22.29 14.41 -0.44
C LEU A 193 21.68 14.18 -1.82
N LEU A 194 22.02 15.04 -2.77
CA LEU A 194 21.53 14.96 -4.16
C LEU A 194 21.69 13.55 -4.77
N ALA A 195 22.79 12.85 -4.46
CA ALA A 195 23.03 11.49 -4.93
C ALA A 195 21.97 10.48 -4.43
N VAL A 196 21.48 10.63 -3.19
CA VAL A 196 20.45 9.76 -2.62
C VAL A 196 19.10 10.05 -3.26
N LYS A 197 18.79 11.33 -3.52
CA LYS A 197 17.56 11.72 -4.23
C LYS A 197 17.55 11.19 -5.66
N ILE A 198 18.63 11.41 -6.41
CA ILE A 198 18.76 10.84 -7.77
C ILE A 198 18.67 9.31 -7.72
N GLY A 199 19.32 8.66 -6.74
CA GLY A 199 19.24 7.21 -6.54
C GLY A 199 17.81 6.73 -6.24
N GLY A 200 17.08 7.43 -5.38
CA GLY A 200 15.67 7.16 -5.06
C GLY A 200 14.76 7.31 -6.27
N PHE A 201 14.91 8.41 -7.00
CA PHE A 201 14.18 8.63 -8.25
C PHE A 201 14.46 7.55 -9.30
N LEU A 202 15.72 7.15 -9.46
CA LEU A 202 16.10 6.08 -10.37
C LEU A 202 15.54 4.72 -9.92
N ALA A 203 15.53 4.42 -8.61
CA ALA A 203 14.91 3.20 -8.09
C ALA A 203 13.39 3.18 -8.38
N LEU A 204 12.71 4.31 -8.21
CA LEU A 204 11.31 4.47 -8.58
C LEU A 204 11.09 4.21 -10.08
N LEU A 205 11.91 4.78 -10.96
CA LEU A 205 11.74 4.63 -12.40
C LEU A 205 12.12 3.25 -12.93
N LEU A 206 13.19 2.66 -12.42
CA LEU A 206 13.80 1.43 -12.97
C LEU A 206 13.31 0.16 -12.26
N ILE A 207 12.83 0.25 -11.03
CA ILE A 207 12.39 -0.90 -10.23
C ILE A 207 10.90 -0.82 -9.95
N GLU A 208 10.44 0.24 -9.30
CA GLU A 208 9.05 0.32 -8.81
C GLU A 208 8.05 0.49 -9.95
N LEU A 209 8.30 1.40 -10.89
CA LEU A 209 7.38 1.67 -11.99
C LEU A 209 7.17 0.42 -12.87
N PRO A 210 8.20 -0.32 -13.32
CA PRO A 210 8.00 -1.57 -14.03
C PRO A 210 7.23 -2.61 -13.22
N LEU A 211 7.53 -2.76 -11.93
CA LEU A 211 6.82 -3.66 -11.04
C LEU A 211 5.34 -3.25 -10.89
N ALA A 212 5.04 -1.98 -10.66
CA ALA A 212 3.69 -1.44 -10.54
C ALA A 212 2.88 -1.60 -11.85
N LEU A 213 3.50 -1.32 -13.00
CA LEU A 213 2.88 -1.55 -14.31
C LEU A 213 2.57 -3.03 -14.55
N SER A 214 3.46 -3.92 -14.13
CA SER A 214 3.22 -5.36 -14.21
C SER A 214 2.12 -5.82 -13.25
N TYR A 215 2.05 -5.21 -12.06
CA TYR A 215 1.06 -5.48 -11.01
C TYR A 215 -0.36 -5.11 -11.42
N ARG A 216 -0.55 -4.21 -12.40
CA ARG A 216 -1.87 -3.91 -12.98
C ARG A 216 -2.61 -5.17 -13.44
N LYS A 217 -1.88 -6.15 -13.99
CA LYS A 217 -2.48 -7.43 -14.43
C LYS A 217 -3.01 -8.22 -13.24
N VAL A 218 -2.27 -8.24 -12.13
CA VAL A 218 -2.69 -8.89 -10.87
C VAL A 218 -3.98 -8.27 -10.36
N ILE A 219 -4.01 -6.93 -10.27
CA ILE A 219 -5.16 -6.25 -9.67
C ILE A 219 -6.41 -6.38 -10.54
N THR A 220 -6.26 -6.39 -11.86
CA THR A 220 -7.40 -6.61 -12.77
C THR A 220 -7.99 -8.00 -12.56
N CYS A 221 -7.14 -9.03 -12.46
CA CYS A 221 -7.59 -10.39 -12.14
C CYS A 221 -8.27 -10.47 -10.77
N GLU A 222 -7.74 -9.80 -9.73
CA GLU A 222 -8.35 -9.77 -8.40
C GLU A 222 -9.71 -9.07 -8.39
N LEU A 223 -9.84 -7.95 -9.11
CA LEU A 223 -11.10 -7.21 -9.25
C LEU A 223 -12.15 -8.03 -10.00
N GLU A 224 -11.75 -8.78 -11.03
CA GLU A 224 -12.64 -9.71 -11.74
C GLU A 224 -13.03 -10.91 -10.90
N ALA A 225 -12.08 -11.50 -10.16
CA ALA A 225 -12.35 -12.62 -9.25
C ALA A 225 -13.31 -12.21 -8.13
N ALA A 226 -13.20 -10.98 -7.62
CA ALA A 226 -14.08 -10.45 -6.59
C ALA A 226 -15.55 -10.31 -7.03
N LEU A 227 -15.86 -10.42 -8.32
CA LEU A 227 -17.25 -10.44 -8.80
C LEU A 227 -17.97 -11.75 -8.48
N TYR A 228 -17.25 -12.81 -8.16
CA TYR A 228 -17.82 -14.14 -7.94
C TYR A 228 -17.55 -14.60 -6.51
N PHE A 229 -18.44 -15.44 -5.98
CA PHE A 229 -18.22 -16.07 -4.67
C PHE A 229 -17.18 -17.19 -4.82
N GLU A 230 -16.37 -17.42 -3.78
CA GLU A 230 -15.37 -18.50 -3.74
C GLU A 230 -16.01 -19.84 -4.17
N GLY A 231 -15.40 -20.52 -5.16
CA GLY A 231 -15.86 -21.82 -5.68
C GLY A 231 -16.95 -21.80 -6.76
N SER A 232 -17.48 -20.64 -7.16
CA SER A 232 -18.56 -20.56 -8.17
C SER A 232 -18.11 -20.56 -9.64
N SER A 233 -16.80 -20.60 -9.93
CA SER A 233 -16.28 -20.14 -11.25
C SER A 233 -16.47 -21.08 -12.46
N LYS A 234 -17.13 -22.25 -12.34
CA LYS A 234 -17.18 -23.18 -13.50
C LYS A 234 -18.49 -23.88 -13.85
N LYS A 235 -19.63 -23.60 -13.21
CA LYS A 235 -20.90 -24.29 -13.56
C LYS A 235 -21.98 -23.45 -14.26
N GLU A 236 -21.85 -22.13 -14.38
CA GLU A 236 -22.87 -21.29 -15.03
C GLU A 236 -22.43 -20.69 -16.37
N LYS A 237 -21.65 -21.46 -17.15
CA LYS A 237 -21.39 -21.16 -18.56
C LYS A 237 -21.89 -22.30 -19.47
N THR A 238 -23.11 -22.75 -19.23
CA THR A 238 -23.89 -23.59 -20.15
C THR A 238 -25.25 -22.97 -20.34
#